data_AF-X0UH66-F1
#
_entry.id   AF-X0UH66-F1
#
_cell.length_a   1.000
_cell.length_b   1.000
_cell.length_c   1.000
_cell.angle_alpha   90.00
_cell.angle_beta   90.00
_cell.angle_gamma   90.00
#
_symmetry.space_group_name_H-M   'P 1'
#
loop_
_entity.id
_entity.type
_entity.pdbx_description
1 polymer ?
#
loop_
_entity_poly.entity_id
_entity_poly.type
_entity_poly.pdbx_seq_one_letter_code
_entity_poly.pdbx_strand_id
1 'polypeptide(L)'
;MLRDIIKKEIQDTIMSPRFVFTFLLCTILILLSVYTGINNYQAELKEHSAAVALNKKNLESQQTYGTLAGLGTKINRRPQVLSTLVSGIWEAVGRVATVNIAYDPSVIESKYNANPIFAVFGPLDLSFIVKIVLSLFAILFTYDAIVGEKERGTLKLALSNN
;
A
#
# COMPACT_ATOMS: atom_id res chain seq x y z
N MET A 1 -28.96 -20.07 20.87
CA MET A 1 -29.34 -18.65 21.11
C MET A 1 -28.29 -17.67 20.61
N LEU A 2 -27.17 -17.41 21.29
CA LEU A 2 -26.16 -16.43 20.81
C LEU A 2 -25.61 -16.79 19.42
N ARG A 3 -25.32 -18.07 19.19
CA ARG A 3 -24.87 -18.60 17.89
C ARG A 3 -25.90 -18.37 16.78
N ASP A 4 -27.18 -18.54 17.09
CA ASP A 4 -28.26 -18.40 16.11
C ASP A 4 -28.51 -16.93 15.76
N ILE A 5 -28.39 -16.05 16.75
CA ILE A 5 -28.40 -14.59 16.55
C ILE A 5 -27.23 -14.18 15.68
N ILE A 6 -26.01 -14.61 15.99
CA ILE A 6 -24.81 -14.31 15.18
C ILE A 6 -24.99 -14.82 13.75
N LYS A 7 -25.49 -16.05 13.58
CA LYS A 7 -25.70 -16.64 12.25
C LYS A 7 -26.74 -15.86 11.44
N LYS A 8 -27.85 -15.46 12.07
CA LYS A 8 -28.88 -14.61 11.44
C LYS A 8 -28.29 -13.26 11.03
N GLU A 9 -27.59 -12.57 11.92
CA GLU A 9 -26.99 -11.25 11.63
C GLU A 9 -25.97 -11.31 10.49
N ILE A 10 -25.10 -12.33 10.49
CA ILE A 10 -24.14 -12.54 9.40
C ILE A 10 -24.87 -12.81 8.09
N GLN A 11 -25.92 -13.65 8.11
CA GLN A 11 -26.68 -13.98 6.91
C GLN A 11 -27.44 -12.76 6.36
N ASP A 12 -28.10 -11.98 7.22
CA ASP A 12 -28.82 -10.76 6.85
C ASP A 12 -27.85 -9.70 6.29
N THR A 13 -26.66 -9.58 6.90
CA THR A 13 -25.61 -8.67 6.41
C THR A 13 -25.09 -9.12 5.04
N ILE A 14 -24.75 -10.41 4.85
CA ILE A 14 -24.21 -10.93 3.59
C ILE A 14 -25.25 -10.89 2.45
N MET A 15 -26.53 -11.15 2.75
CA MET A 15 -27.59 -11.11 1.75
C MET A 15 -28.09 -9.68 1.44
N SER A 16 -27.61 -8.68 2.18
CA SER A 16 -27.96 -7.29 1.93
C SER A 16 -27.41 -6.80 0.58
N PRO A 17 -28.20 -6.06 -0.22
CA PRO A 17 -27.68 -5.45 -1.45
C PRO A 17 -26.51 -4.51 -1.19
N ARG A 18 -26.45 -3.87 0.00
CA ARG A 18 -25.33 -3.00 0.41
C ARG A 18 -24.01 -3.77 0.52
N PHE A 19 -24.06 -5.00 1.01
CA PHE A 19 -22.88 -5.87 1.09
C PHE A 19 -22.37 -6.22 -0.31
N VAL A 20 -23.26 -6.53 -1.25
CA VAL A 20 -22.87 -6.80 -2.64
C VAL A 20 -22.17 -5.58 -3.27
N PHE A 21 -22.74 -4.38 -3.11
CA PHE A 21 -22.13 -3.15 -3.65
C PHE A 21 -20.76 -2.85 -3.05
N THR A 22 -20.63 -2.92 -1.73
CA THR A 22 -19.36 -2.67 -1.02
C THR A 22 -18.32 -3.75 -1.34
N PHE A 23 -18.72 -5.02 -1.45
CA PHE A 23 -17.85 -6.11 -1.87
C PHE A 23 -17.32 -5.93 -3.30
N LEU A 24 -18.20 -5.59 -4.25
CA LEU A 24 -17.81 -5.30 -5.63
C LEU A 24 -16.88 -4.08 -5.70
N LEU A 25 -17.23 -3.00 -5.01
CA LEU A 25 -16.39 -1.81 -4.93
C LEU A 25 -15.02 -2.13 -4.35
N CYS A 26 -14.95 -2.90 -3.26
CA CYS A 26 -13.69 -3.31 -2.65
C CYS A 26 -12.86 -4.17 -3.61
N THR A 27 -13.50 -5.11 -4.32
CA THR A 27 -12.85 -5.97 -5.29
C THR A 27 -12.25 -5.14 -6.43
N ILE A 28 -13.00 -4.18 -6.97
CA ILE A 28 -12.53 -3.27 -8.02
C ILE A 28 -11.35 -2.43 -7.52
N LEU A 29 -11.42 -1.89 -6.31
CA LEU A 29 -10.33 -1.11 -5.72
C LEU A 29 -9.06 -1.94 -5.52
N ILE A 30 -9.19 -3.19 -5.05
CA ILE A 30 -8.05 -4.10 -4.90
C ILE A 30 -7.44 -4.39 -6.28
N LEU A 31 -8.24 -4.75 -7.28
CA LEU A 31 -7.73 -5.00 -8.63
C LEU A 31 -7.02 -3.78 -9.21
N LEU A 32 -7.60 -2.58 -9.03
CA LEU A 32 -6.99 -1.33 -9.47
C LEU A 32 -5.66 -1.07 -8.75
N SER A 33 -5.60 -1.33 -7.44
CA SER A 33 -4.39 -1.17 -6.63
C SER A 33 -3.27 -2.12 -7.06
N VAL A 34 -3.58 -3.40 -7.32
CA VAL A 34 -2.60 -4.35 -7.85
C VAL A 34 -2.14 -3.93 -9.24
N TYR A 35 -3.06 -3.48 -10.11
CA TYR A 35 -2.73 -3.01 -11.44
C TYR A 35 -1.78 -1.79 -11.42
N THR A 36 -2.08 -0.77 -10.62
CA THR A 36 -1.21 0.41 -10.47
C THR A 36 0.13 0.03 -9.85
N GLY A 37 0.13 -0.87 -8.86
CA GLY A 37 1.34 -1.39 -8.23
C GLY A 37 2.27 -2.13 -9.20
N ILE A 38 1.72 -2.98 -10.08
CA ILE A 38 2.49 -3.66 -11.14
C ILE A 38 3.12 -2.64 -12.10
N ASN A 39 2.35 -1.67 -12.56
CA ASN A 39 2.85 -0.64 -13.48
C ASN A 39 3.96 0.20 -12.86
N ASN A 40 3.80 0.60 -11.60
CA ASN A 40 4.82 1.32 -10.86
C ASN A 40 6.09 0.50 -10.68
N TYR A 41 5.97 -0.79 -10.34
CA TYR A 41 7.11 -1.68 -10.20
C TYR A 41 7.88 -1.86 -11.53
N GLN A 42 7.18 -1.99 -12.65
CA GLN A 42 7.83 -2.06 -13.96
C GLN A 42 8.54 -0.74 -14.33
N ALA A 43 7.93 0.40 -14.01
CA ALA A 43 8.57 1.70 -14.21
C ALA A 43 9.84 1.83 -13.36
N GLU A 44 9.79 1.43 -12.09
CA GLU A 44 10.95 1.42 -11.19
C GLU A 44 12.06 0.49 -11.67
N LEU A 45 11.73 -0.70 -12.19
CA LEU A 45 12.72 -1.61 -12.75
C LEU A 45 13.44 -0.99 -13.95
N LYS A 46 12.72 -0.31 -14.82
CA LYS A 46 13.31 0.41 -15.95
C LYS A 46 14.23 1.53 -15.48
N GLU A 47 13.76 2.37 -14.55
CA GLU A 47 14.55 3.46 -13.94
C GLU A 47 15.82 2.91 -13.27
N HIS A 48 15.70 1.82 -12.50
CA HIS A 48 16.83 1.15 -11.84
C HIS A 48 17.85 0.63 -12.84
N SER A 49 17.41 -0.10 -13.87
CA SER A 49 18.30 -0.66 -14.89
C SER A 49 19.06 0.43 -15.67
N ALA A 50 18.38 1.53 -16.02
CA ALA A 50 18.98 2.67 -16.70
C ALA A 50 20.00 3.38 -15.79
N ALA A 51 19.67 3.59 -14.52
CA ALA A 51 20.58 4.20 -13.56
C ALA A 51 21.83 3.34 -13.30
N VAL A 52 21.68 2.02 -13.19
CA VAL A 52 22.82 1.09 -13.06
C VAL A 52 23.71 1.12 -14.31
N ALA A 53 23.13 1.15 -15.51
CA ALA A 53 23.89 1.25 -16.75
C ALA A 53 24.67 2.56 -16.86
N LEU A 54 24.03 3.68 -16.49
CA LEU A 54 24.68 5.00 -16.44
C LEU A 54 25.79 5.05 -15.39
N ASN A 55 25.55 4.54 -14.18
CA ASN A 55 26.56 4.47 -13.13
C ASN A 55 27.75 3.62 -13.60
N LYS A 56 27.50 2.45 -14.19
CA LYS A 56 28.57 1.60 -14.76
C LYS A 56 29.39 2.33 -15.81
N LYS A 57 28.74 3.01 -16.77
CA LYS A 57 29.45 3.81 -17.78
C LYS A 57 30.27 4.95 -17.16
N ASN A 58 29.72 5.61 -16.15
CA ASN A 58 30.43 6.66 -15.41
C ASN A 58 31.67 6.12 -14.69
N LEU A 59 31.58 4.94 -14.07
CA LEU A 59 32.75 4.25 -13.47
C LEU A 59 33.81 3.91 -14.53
N GLU A 60 33.40 3.31 -15.65
CA GLU A 60 34.32 2.90 -16.73
C GLU A 60 35.00 4.09 -17.42
N SER A 61 34.36 5.25 -17.43
CA SER A 61 34.92 6.49 -17.99
C SER A 61 35.91 7.24 -17.09
N GLN A 62 36.06 6.85 -15.82
CA GLN A 62 36.99 7.51 -14.91
C GLN A 62 38.44 7.12 -15.23
N GLN A 63 39.30 8.11 -15.44
CA GLN A 63 40.70 7.88 -15.82
C GLN A 63 41.61 7.49 -14.65
N THR A 64 41.24 7.82 -13.41
CA THR A 64 42.10 7.66 -12.25
C THR A 64 41.35 7.18 -11.01
N TYR A 65 41.97 6.26 -10.27
CA TYR A 65 41.43 5.73 -9.01
C TYR A 65 41.13 6.83 -7.97
N GLY A 66 42.00 7.84 -7.85
CA GLY A 66 41.80 8.94 -6.89
C GLY A 66 40.50 9.74 -7.13
N THR A 67 40.15 9.95 -8.40
CA THR A 67 38.91 10.64 -8.80
C THR A 67 37.68 9.81 -8.47
N LEU A 68 37.75 8.49 -8.72
CA LEU A 68 36.69 7.54 -8.36
C LEU A 68 36.52 7.41 -6.84
N ALA A 69 37.61 7.34 -6.09
CA ALA A 69 37.59 7.23 -4.63
C ALA A 69 36.99 8.49 -3.97
N GLY A 70 37.27 9.68 -4.51
CA GLY A 70 36.74 10.95 -4.02
C GLY A 70 35.29 11.23 -4.39
N LEU A 71 34.92 11.11 -5.67
CA LEU A 71 33.53 11.32 -6.14
C LEU A 71 32.60 10.20 -5.70
N GLY A 72 33.12 8.98 -5.59
CA GLY A 72 32.37 7.79 -5.28
C GLY A 72 31.52 7.26 -6.42
N THR A 73 30.79 6.18 -6.13
CA THR A 73 29.80 5.59 -7.02
C THR A 73 28.42 5.64 -6.39
N LYS A 74 27.41 5.98 -7.20
CA LYS A 74 26.01 5.87 -6.80
C LYS A 74 25.58 4.40 -6.88
N ILE A 75 25.03 3.89 -5.80
CA ILE A 75 24.42 2.56 -5.73
C ILE A 75 22.92 2.74 -5.53
N ASN A 76 22.16 2.21 -6.48
CA ASN A 76 20.71 2.30 -6.49
C ASN A 76 20.12 1.03 -5.89
N ARG A 77 19.23 1.21 -4.91
CA ARG A 77 18.53 0.11 -4.24
C ARG A 77 17.61 -0.61 -5.23
N ARG A 78 17.59 -1.95 -5.19
CA ARG A 78 16.72 -2.76 -6.07
C ARG A 78 15.24 -2.57 -5.71
N PRO A 79 14.34 -2.42 -6.69
CA PRO A 79 12.90 -2.38 -6.46
C PRO A 79 12.39 -3.65 -5.77
N GLN A 80 11.48 -3.52 -4.82
CA GLN A 80 10.90 -4.66 -4.09
C GLN A 80 9.68 -5.21 -4.82
N VAL A 81 9.64 -6.53 -5.04
CA VAL A 81 8.51 -7.20 -5.70
C VAL A 81 7.21 -7.01 -4.91
N LEU A 82 7.28 -7.02 -3.58
CA LEU A 82 6.12 -6.82 -2.70
C LEU A 82 5.53 -5.39 -2.79
N SER A 83 6.29 -4.42 -3.32
CA SER A 83 5.81 -3.06 -3.57
C SER A 83 4.67 -3.00 -4.59
N THR A 84 4.44 -4.08 -5.34
CA THR A 84 3.27 -4.24 -6.21
C THR A 84 1.95 -4.36 -5.46
N LEU A 85 1.98 -4.80 -4.21
CA LEU A 85 0.80 -4.98 -3.35
C LEU A 85 0.77 -3.94 -2.23
N VAL A 86 1.90 -3.76 -1.56
CA VAL A 86 2.05 -2.85 -0.42
C VAL A 86 3.40 -2.15 -0.53
N SER A 87 3.38 -0.83 -0.69
CA SER A 87 4.60 -0.03 -0.77
C SER A 87 5.24 0.15 0.61
N GLY A 88 4.44 0.22 1.67
CA GLY A 88 4.91 0.41 3.04
C GLY A 88 5.79 1.67 3.17
N ILE A 89 6.97 1.51 3.80
CA ILE A 89 7.94 2.60 4.03
C ILE A 89 8.86 2.81 2.82
N TRP A 90 8.73 1.99 1.77
CA TRP A 90 9.64 1.98 0.63
C TRP A 90 9.76 3.33 -0.07
N GLU A 91 8.64 4.03 -0.19
CA GLU A 91 8.54 5.35 -0.83
C GLU A 91 9.15 6.48 0.02
N ALA A 92 9.19 6.29 1.35
CA ALA A 92 9.69 7.26 2.31
C ALA A 92 11.21 7.15 2.52
N VAL A 93 11.79 5.97 2.30
CA VAL A 93 13.23 5.72 2.42
C VAL A 93 13.96 6.20 1.17
N GLY A 94 15.19 6.66 1.32
CA GLY A 94 16.05 6.99 0.19
C GLY A 94 16.23 5.81 -0.78
N ARG A 95 16.47 6.11 -2.06
CA ARG A 95 16.65 5.11 -3.12
C ARG A 95 18.10 4.96 -3.59
N VAL A 96 18.94 5.97 -3.32
CA VAL A 96 20.31 6.05 -3.83
C VAL A 96 21.26 6.30 -2.67
N ALA A 97 22.37 5.57 -2.63
CA ALA A 97 23.46 5.84 -1.71
C ALA A 97 24.75 6.10 -2.51
N THR A 98 25.47 7.17 -2.18
CA THR A 98 26.79 7.43 -2.77
C THR A 98 27.85 6.80 -1.88
N VAL A 99 28.63 5.88 -2.43
CA VAL A 99 29.73 5.21 -1.74
C VAL A 99 31.04 5.84 -2.20
N ASN A 100 31.75 6.50 -1.29
CA ASN A 100 33.08 7.07 -1.52
C ASN A 100 34.01 6.74 -0.33
N ILE A 101 35.27 7.17 -0.40
CA ILE A 101 36.25 6.94 0.68
C ILE A 101 36.21 8.00 1.78
N ALA A 102 35.47 9.09 1.57
CA ALA A 102 35.49 10.26 2.44
C ALA A 102 34.41 10.22 3.53
N TYR A 103 33.25 9.61 3.25
CA TYR A 103 32.09 9.63 4.14
C TYR A 103 31.34 8.29 4.10
N ASP A 104 30.66 7.98 5.22
CA ASP A 104 29.76 6.84 5.27
C ASP A 104 28.55 7.03 4.33
N PRO A 105 28.16 5.99 3.57
CA PRO A 105 27.07 6.08 2.62
C PRO A 105 25.72 6.24 3.35
N SER A 106 25.02 7.34 3.06
CA SER A 106 23.65 7.56 3.49
C SER A 106 22.68 7.42 2.31
N VAL A 107 21.49 6.88 2.58
CA VAL A 107 20.48 6.67 1.54
C VAL A 107 19.64 7.93 1.40
N ILE A 108 19.76 8.58 0.25
CA ILE A 108 19.14 9.87 -0.11
C ILE A 108 18.12 9.68 -1.26
N GLU A 109 17.43 10.76 -1.64
CA GLU A 109 16.46 10.79 -2.76
C GLU A 109 15.26 9.82 -2.59
N SER A 110 14.50 9.98 -1.50
CA SER A 110 13.20 9.30 -1.37
C SER A 110 12.20 9.82 -2.40
N LYS A 111 11.20 9.00 -2.75
CA LYS A 111 10.16 9.43 -3.71
C LYS A 111 9.27 10.54 -3.16
N TYR A 112 9.11 10.62 -1.85
CA TYR A 112 8.41 11.72 -1.20
C TYR A 112 9.11 13.08 -1.42
N ASN A 113 10.44 13.10 -1.54
CA ASN A 113 11.15 14.32 -1.92
C ASN A 113 10.89 14.72 -3.38
N ALA A 114 10.69 13.74 -4.27
CA ALA A 114 10.44 14.01 -5.69
C ALA A 114 8.98 14.43 -5.97
N ASN A 115 8.02 13.88 -5.21
CA ASN A 115 6.60 14.17 -5.38
C ASN A 115 5.90 14.33 -4.02
N PRO A 116 5.69 15.58 -3.55
CA PRO A 116 5.09 15.86 -2.24
C PRO A 116 3.66 15.32 -2.09
N ILE A 117 2.92 15.15 -3.19
CA ILE A 117 1.56 14.61 -3.18
C ILE A 117 1.53 13.19 -2.59
N PHE A 118 2.52 12.36 -2.93
CA PHE A 118 2.62 11.00 -2.36
C PHE A 118 3.02 11.02 -0.88
N ALA A 119 3.69 12.08 -0.40
CA ALA A 119 4.00 12.22 1.01
C ALA A 119 2.76 12.52 1.86
N VAL A 120 1.76 13.20 1.29
CA VAL A 120 0.51 13.57 1.99
C VAL A 120 -0.53 12.44 1.92
N PHE A 121 -0.78 11.90 0.73
CA PHE A 121 -1.86 10.93 0.52
C PHE A 121 -1.41 9.47 0.57
N GLY A 122 -0.11 9.22 0.42
CA GLY A 122 0.41 7.88 0.18
C GLY A 122 0.00 7.32 -1.20
N PRO A 123 0.58 6.19 -1.61
CA PRO A 123 0.13 5.48 -2.79
C PRO A 123 -1.19 4.73 -2.52
N LEU A 124 -1.99 4.55 -3.59
CA LEU A 124 -3.19 3.72 -3.54
C LEU A 124 -2.79 2.23 -3.56
N ASP A 125 -2.35 1.73 -2.41
CA ASP A 125 -1.90 0.35 -2.21
C ASP A 125 -2.91 -0.48 -1.38
N LEU A 126 -2.65 -1.78 -1.24
CA LEU A 126 -3.54 -2.67 -0.47
C LEU A 126 -3.63 -2.25 1.01
N SER A 127 -2.56 -1.68 1.56
CA SER A 127 -2.54 -1.15 2.93
C SER A 127 -3.53 0.00 3.10
N PHE A 128 -3.61 0.93 2.13
CA PHE A 128 -4.60 2.01 2.13
C PHE A 128 -6.03 1.46 2.12
N ILE A 129 -6.31 0.47 1.27
CA ILE A 129 -7.64 -0.16 1.19
C ILE A 129 -8.02 -0.80 2.52
N VAL A 130 -7.13 -1.56 3.14
CA VAL A 130 -7.40 -2.22 4.42
C VAL A 130 -7.60 -1.20 5.54
N LYS A 131 -6.73 -0.18 5.64
CA LYS A 131 -6.77 0.78 6.74
C LYS A 131 -7.94 1.76 6.65
N ILE A 132 -8.28 2.20 5.45
CA ILE A 132 -9.26 3.27 5.25
C ILE A 132 -10.59 2.69 4.78
N VAL A 133 -10.60 1.98 3.65
CA VAL A 133 -11.84 1.53 2.99
C VAL A 133 -12.54 0.45 3.81
N LEU A 134 -11.83 -0.59 4.24
CA LEU A 134 -12.44 -1.66 5.06
C LEU A 134 -12.87 -1.16 6.44
N SER A 135 -12.13 -0.23 7.05
CA SER A 135 -12.53 0.40 8.32
C SER A 135 -13.83 1.18 8.18
N LEU A 136 -14.00 1.95 7.09
CA LEU A 136 -15.25 2.65 6.80
C LEU A 136 -16.41 1.68 6.58
N PHE A 137 -16.18 0.56 5.87
CA PHE A 137 -17.21 -0.47 5.70
C PHE A 137 -17.57 -1.16 7.02
N ALA A 138 -16.59 -1.42 7.88
CA ALA A 138 -16.85 -1.97 9.21
C ALA A 138 -17.76 -1.05 10.04
N ILE A 139 -17.53 0.27 10.00
CA ILE A 139 -18.41 1.25 10.67
C ILE A 139 -19.82 1.23 10.05
N LEU A 140 -19.91 1.22 8.71
CA LEU A 140 -21.19 1.20 8.00
C LEU A 140 -22.03 -0.03 8.38
N PHE A 141 -21.44 -1.22 8.35
CA PHE A 141 -22.16 -2.46 8.66
C PHE A 141 -22.52 -2.57 10.14
N THR A 142 -21.63 -2.15 11.05
CA THR A 142 -21.92 -2.22 12.50
C THR A 142 -22.98 -1.20 12.92
N TYR A 143 -23.01 -0.02 12.30
CA TYR A 143 -24.08 0.95 12.51
C TYR A 143 -25.45 0.37 12.15
N ASP A 144 -25.57 -0.21 10.95
CA ASP A 144 -26.81 -0.82 10.48
C ASP A 144 -27.25 -1.98 11.37
N ALA A 145 -26.32 -2.83 11.81
CA ALA A 145 -26.62 -3.96 12.69
C ALA A 145 -27.17 -3.50 14.07
N ILE A 146 -26.61 -2.42 14.64
CA ILE A 146 -27.02 -1.93 15.96
C ILE A 146 -28.35 -1.16 15.88
N VAL A 147 -28.49 -0.25 14.91
CA VAL A 147 -29.66 0.63 14.81
C VAL A 147 -30.84 -0.11 14.17
N GLY A 148 -30.62 -0.93 13.16
CA GLY A 148 -31.67 -1.67 12.47
C GLY A 148 -32.43 -2.64 13.38
N GLU A 149 -31.72 -3.36 14.26
CA GLU A 149 -32.34 -4.24 15.25
C GLU A 149 -33.09 -3.47 16.35
N LYS A 150 -32.56 -2.30 16.77
CA LYS A 150 -33.24 -1.41 17.72
C LYS A 150 -34.56 -0.89 17.16
N GLU A 151 -34.59 -0.49 15.89
CA GLU A 151 -35.77 0.05 15.22
C GLU A 151 -36.84 -1.02 14.96
N ARG A 152 -36.42 -2.23 14.57
CA ARG A 152 -37.35 -3.35 14.30
C ARG A 152 -37.82 -4.08 15.55
N GLY A 153 -37.19 -3.84 16.71
CA GLY A 153 -37.52 -4.51 17.97
C GLY A 153 -37.30 -6.02 17.97
N THR A 154 -36.66 -6.55 16.92
CA THR A 154 -36.45 -7.98 16.66
C THR A 154 -35.54 -8.62 17.71
N LEU A 155 -34.60 -7.86 18.28
CA LEU A 155 -33.75 -8.32 19.37
C LEU A 155 -34.56 -8.61 20.65
N LYS A 156 -35.59 -7.80 20.95
CA LYS A 156 -36.47 -8.05 22.09
C LYS A 156 -37.30 -9.31 21.89
N LEU A 157 -37.81 -9.52 20.68
CA LEU A 157 -38.58 -10.72 20.33
C LEU A 157 -37.72 -12.00 20.37
N ALA A 158 -36.48 -11.93 19.85
CA ALA A 158 -35.53 -13.04 19.84
C ALA A 158 -35.03 -13.42 21.24
N LEU A 159 -35.02 -12.46 22.18
CA LEU A 159 -34.69 -12.71 23.59
C LEU A 159 -35.90 -13.14 24.43
N SER A 160 -37.14 -12.81 24.00
CA SER A 160 -38.36 -13.20 24.72
C SER A 160 -38.90 -14.57 24.33
N ASN A 161 -38.55 -15.07 23.14
CA ASN A 161 -39.00 -16.36 22.63
C ASN A 161 -37.85 -17.36 22.79
N ASN A 162 -38.01 -18.32 23.70
CA ASN A 162 -37.05 -19.42 23.93
C ASN A 162 -36.93 -20.32 22.69
#